data_AF-A0A2A2R888-F1
#
_entry.id   AF-A0A2A2R888-F1
#
_cell.length_a   1.000
_cell.length_b   1.000
_cell.length_c   1.000
_cell.angle_alpha   90.00
_cell.angle_beta   90.00
_cell.angle_gamma   90.00
#
_symmetry.space_group_name_H-M   'P 1'
#
loop_
_entity.id
_entity.type
_entity.pdbx_description
1 polymer ?
#
loop_
_entity_poly.entity_id
_entity_poly.type
_entity_poly.pdbx_seq_one_letter_code
_entity_poly.pdbx_strand_id
1 'polypeptide(L)'
;MSQISGQVNPIFWDMRASPYDKKVAEFLRSRRGEQTYRDFAPRLGMSRSTLHRLENLEQSVTLAKLHAIAQRLRTSVETILGWK
;
A
#
# COMPACT_ATOMS: atom_id res chain seq x y z
N MET A 1 -5.37 -26.57 39.75
CA MET A 1 -4.74 -26.58 38.40
C MET A 1 -5.76 -26.05 37.39
N SER A 2 -5.88 -24.73 37.25
CA SER A 2 -6.81 -24.13 36.29
C SER A 2 -6.12 -24.10 34.93
N GLN A 3 -6.59 -24.95 34.00
CA GLN A 3 -6.13 -24.95 32.62
C GLN A 3 -6.52 -23.61 31.99
N ILE A 4 -5.53 -22.78 31.69
CA ILE A 4 -5.70 -21.62 30.82
C ILE A 4 -6.05 -22.21 29.44
N SER A 5 -7.34 -22.23 29.11
CA SER A 5 -7.82 -22.41 27.76
C SER A 5 -7.43 -21.17 26.95
N GLY A 6 -6.15 -21.09 26.61
CA GLY A 6 -5.68 -20.15 25.61
C GLY A 6 -6.30 -20.57 24.29
N GLN A 7 -7.41 -19.95 23.90
CA GLN A 7 -7.78 -19.91 22.50
C GLN A 7 -6.65 -19.18 21.77
N VAL A 8 -5.65 -19.93 21.33
CA VAL A 8 -4.80 -19.52 20.23
C VAL A 8 -5.71 -19.42 19.02
N ASN A 9 -6.20 -18.21 18.76
CA ASN A 9 -6.78 -17.87 17.48
C ASN A 9 -5.65 -18.12 16.44
N PRO A 10 -5.78 -19.10 15.53
CA PRO A 10 -4.77 -19.30 14.52
C PRO A 10 -4.59 -17.97 13.80
N ILE A 11 -3.36 -17.52 13.58
CA ILE A 11 -3.12 -16.38 12.71
C ILE A 11 -3.48 -16.83 11.29
N PHE A 12 -4.78 -16.78 10.98
CA PHE A 12 -5.25 -16.73 9.62
C PHE A 12 -4.82 -15.35 9.13
N TRP A 13 -3.66 -15.30 8.47
CA TRP A 13 -3.27 -14.15 7.68
C TRP A 13 -4.36 -13.94 6.62
N ASP A 14 -5.42 -13.22 6.98
CA ASP A 14 -6.37 -12.71 6.01
C ASP A 14 -5.63 -11.63 5.22
N MET A 15 -4.87 -12.08 4.23
CA MET A 15 -4.02 -11.24 3.37
C MET A 15 -4.86 -10.34 2.43
N ARG A 16 -6.15 -10.14 2.73
CA ARG A 16 -7.12 -9.56 1.79
C ARG A 16 -7.13 -8.04 1.72
N ALA A 17 -6.53 -7.34 2.69
CA ALA A 17 -6.01 -5.98 2.56
C ALA A 17 -5.57 -5.48 3.94
N SER A 18 -4.31 -5.07 4.06
CA SER A 18 -3.86 -4.37 5.26
C SER A 18 -4.48 -2.97 5.32
N PRO A 19 -4.74 -2.40 6.52
CA PRO A 19 -5.02 -0.97 6.65
C PRO A 19 -3.95 -0.09 5.95
N TYR A 20 -2.72 -0.57 5.83
CA TYR A 20 -1.64 0.11 5.12
C TYR A 20 -1.83 0.11 3.60
N ASP A 21 -2.41 -0.94 3.02
CA ASP A 21 -2.72 -0.98 1.58
C ASP A 21 -3.71 0.12 1.21
N LYS A 22 -4.71 0.36 2.08
CA LYS A 22 -5.67 1.47 1.92
C LYS A 22 -4.98 2.83 1.91
N LYS A 23 -4.07 3.08 2.85
CA LYS A 23 -3.33 4.34 2.93
C LYS A 23 -2.46 4.58 1.70
N VAL A 24 -1.76 3.55 1.24
CA VAL A 24 -0.97 3.63 0.00
C VAL A 24 -1.87 3.94 -1.19
N ALA A 25 -3.00 3.24 -1.33
CA ALA A 25 -3.95 3.46 -2.42
C ALA A 25 -4.53 4.89 -2.42
N GLU A 26 -4.97 5.38 -1.27
CA GLU A 26 -5.50 6.75 -1.11
C GLU A 26 -4.44 7.80 -1.44
N PHE A 27 -3.22 7.63 -0.93
CA PHE A 27 -2.10 8.51 -1.23
C PHE A 27 -1.81 8.54 -2.74
N LEU A 28 -1.74 7.38 -3.40
CA LEU A 28 -1.47 7.29 -4.84
C LEU A 28 -2.59 7.91 -5.67
N ARG A 29 -3.86 7.64 -5.35
CA ARG A 29 -5.02 8.27 -6.01
C ARG A 29 -4.98 9.79 -5.87
N SER A 30 -4.73 10.28 -4.66
CA SER A 30 -4.63 11.72 -4.38
C SER A 30 -3.49 12.37 -5.17
N ARG A 31 -2.32 11.73 -5.22
CA ARG A 31 -1.16 12.23 -5.99
C ARG A 31 -1.36 12.16 -7.50
N ARG A 32 -2.08 11.15 -7.99
CA ARG A 32 -2.42 11.04 -9.42
C ARG A 32 -3.41 12.13 -9.82
N GLY A 33 -4.42 12.39 -9.00
CA GLY A 33 -5.53 13.28 -9.34
C GLY A 33 -6.21 12.84 -10.64
N GLU A 34 -6.46 13.79 -11.53
CA GLU A 34 -7.13 13.55 -12.82
C GLU A 34 -6.19 12.99 -13.91
N GLN A 35 -4.89 12.81 -13.63
CA GLN A 35 -3.97 12.22 -14.60
C GLN A 35 -4.38 10.77 -14.91
N THR A 36 -4.25 10.38 -16.18
CA THR A 36 -4.44 8.99 -16.57
C THR A 36 -3.34 8.11 -15.97
N TYR A 37 -3.62 6.81 -15.82
CA TYR A 37 -2.58 5.83 -15.42
C TYR A 37 -1.36 5.86 -16.35
N ARG A 38 -1.57 6.15 -17.64
CA ARG A 38 -0.49 6.24 -18.64
C ARG A 38 0.48 7.35 -18.33
N ASP A 39 -0.02 8.49 -17.87
CA ASP A 39 0.79 9.68 -17.69
C ASP A 39 1.44 9.71 -16.30
N PHE A 40 0.78 9.12 -15.28
CA PHE A 40 1.29 9.11 -13.91
C PHE A 40 2.22 7.93 -13.58
N ALA A 41 1.92 6.70 -14.03
CA ALA A 41 2.69 5.52 -13.66
C ALA A 41 4.21 5.59 -13.96
N PRO A 42 4.67 6.18 -15.09
CA PRO A 42 6.09 6.34 -15.37
C PRO A 42 6.82 7.18 -14.31
N ARG A 43 6.15 8.16 -13.70
CA ARG A 43 6.71 9.00 -12.63
C ARG A 43 7.04 8.21 -11.37
N LEU A 44 6.37 7.06 -11.18
CA LEU A 44 6.60 6.13 -10.06
C LEU A 44 7.56 4.99 -10.43
N GLY A 45 7.96 4.88 -11.70
CA GLY A 45 8.77 3.78 -12.20
C GLY A 45 8.05 2.43 -12.23
N MET A 46 6.73 2.41 -12.48
CA MET A 46 5.94 1.17 -12.57
C MET A 46 4.99 1.15 -13.77
N SER A 47 4.44 -0.02 -14.08
CA SER A 47 3.44 -0.16 -15.15
C SER A 47 2.09 0.43 -14.76
N ARG A 48 1.30 0.82 -15.78
CA ARG A 48 -0.11 1.23 -15.63
C ARG A 48 -0.93 0.21 -14.84
N SER A 49 -0.77 -1.08 -15.17
CA SER A 49 -1.45 -2.18 -14.50
C SER A 49 -1.07 -2.32 -13.04
N THR A 50 0.21 -2.12 -12.69
CA THR A 50 0.65 -2.17 -11.29
C THR A 50 0.03 -1.03 -10.50
N LEU A 51 0.05 0.20 -11.03
CA LEU A 51 -0.57 1.34 -10.37
C LEU A 51 -2.08 1.15 -10.19
N HIS A 52 -2.79 0.66 -11.22
CA HIS A 52 -4.21 0.34 -11.13
C HIS A 52 -4.52 -0.66 -10.01
N ARG A 53 -3.79 -1.78 -9.95
CA ARG A 53 -4.00 -2.79 -8.91
C ARG A 53 -3.72 -2.26 -7.50
N LEU A 54 -2.66 -1.46 -7.34
CA LEU A 54 -2.32 -0.83 -6.06
C LEU A 54 -3.43 0.12 -5.61
N GLU A 55 -3.92 0.99 -6.50
CA GLU A 55 -5.01 1.89 -6.17
C GLU A 55 -6.28 1.10 -5.83
N ASN A 56 -6.62 0.03 -6.53
CA ASN A 56 -7.84 -0.76 -6.29
C ASN A 56 -7.74 -1.83 -5.20
N LEU A 57 -6.66 -1.84 -4.41
CA LEU A 57 -6.44 -2.82 -3.33
C LEU A 57 -6.39 -4.28 -3.82
N GLU A 58 -6.10 -4.48 -5.10
CA GLU A 58 -5.96 -5.80 -5.73
C GLU A 58 -4.56 -6.39 -5.50
N GLN A 59 -3.63 -5.56 -5.03
CA GLN A 59 -2.25 -5.96 -4.75
C GLN A 59 -1.67 -5.11 -3.62
N SER A 60 -0.99 -5.74 -2.66
CA SER A 60 -0.17 -5.03 -1.68
C SER A 60 1.16 -4.56 -2.28
N VAL A 61 1.75 -3.51 -1.69
CA VAL A 61 3.06 -2.99 -2.08
C VAL A 61 4.17 -3.60 -1.21
N THR A 62 5.30 -3.95 -1.82
CA THR A 62 6.49 -4.34 -1.04
C THR A 62 7.16 -3.09 -0.45
N LEU A 63 7.84 -3.22 0.68
CA LEU A 63 8.56 -2.10 1.31
C LEU A 63 9.60 -1.45 0.38
N ALA A 64 10.31 -2.25 -0.42
CA ALA A 64 11.26 -1.72 -1.40
C ALA A 64 10.58 -0.84 -2.47
N LYS A 65 9.41 -1.26 -2.97
CA LYS A 65 8.62 -0.46 -3.92
C LYS A 65 8.06 0.79 -3.26
N LEU A 66 7.59 0.69 -2.01
CA LEU A 66 7.09 1.83 -1.25
C LEU A 66 8.17 2.89 -1.04
N HIS A 67 9.39 2.47 -0.69
CA HIS A 67 10.54 3.37 -0.59
C HIS A 67 10.89 4.02 -1.94
N ALA A 68 10.89 3.25 -3.03
CA ALA A 68 11.16 3.77 -4.37
C ALA A 68 10.11 4.79 -4.85
N ILE A 69 8.84 4.59 -4.47
CA ILE A 69 7.76 5.57 -4.70
C ILE A 69 8.04 6.86 -3.91
N ALA A 70 8.38 6.73 -2.62
CA ALA A 70 8.67 7.87 -1.76
C ALA A 70 9.80 8.74 -2.33
N GLN A 71 10.91 8.13 -2.75
CA GLN A 71 12.04 8.83 -3.37
C GLN A 71 11.64 9.59 -4.64
N ARG A 72 10.88 8.94 -5.54
CA ARG A 72 10.46 9.56 -6.80
C ARG A 72 9.49 10.72 -6.61
N LEU A 73 8.63 10.63 -5.61
CA LEU A 73 7.70 11.69 -5.25
C LEU A 73 8.28 12.72 -4.28
N ARG A 74 9.58 12.63 -3.95
CA ARG A 74 10.28 13.50 -3.00
C ARG A 74 9.52 13.62 -1.67
N THR A 75 9.10 12.47 -1.14
CA THR A 75 8.35 12.35 0.10
C THR A 75 8.91 11.21 0.96
N SER A 76 8.29 10.94 2.11
CA SER A 76 8.73 9.89 3.04
C SER A 76 7.72 8.74 3.10
N VAL A 77 8.14 7.58 3.57
CA VAL A 77 7.26 6.42 3.74
C VAL A 77 6.20 6.71 4.81
N GLU A 78 6.60 7.40 5.88
CA GLU A 78 5.74 7.89 6.96
C GLU A 78 4.63 8.76 6.39
N THR A 79 4.94 9.65 5.45
CA THR A 79 3.95 10.49 4.78
C THR A 79 2.95 9.66 3.98
N ILE A 80 3.43 8.67 3.21
CA ILE A 80 2.56 7.78 2.43
C ILE A 80 1.64 6.96 3.35
N LEU A 81 2.15 6.54 4.50
CA LEU A 81 1.42 5.74 5.49
C LEU A 81 0.67 6.60 6.52
N GLY A 82 0.65 7.93 6.37
CA GLY A 82 -0.01 8.85 7.29
C GLY A 82 0.44 8.67 8.75
N TRP A 83 1.72 8.39 8.97
CA TRP A 83 2.34 8.35 10.30
C TRP A 83 2.79 9.77 10.68
N LYS A 84 2.61 10.11 11.96
CA LYS A 84 3.05 11.40 12.53
C LYS A 84 4.47 11.29 13.05
#